data_AF-A0A0L0ST31-F1
#
_entry.id   AF-A0A0L0ST31-F1
#
_cell.length_a   1.000
_cell.length_b   1.000
_cell.length_c   1.000
_cell.angle_alpha   90.00
_cell.angle_beta   90.00
_cell.angle_gamma   90.00
#
_symmetry.space_group_name_H-M   'P 1'
#
loop_
_entity.id
_entity.type
_entity.pdbx_description
1 polymer ?
#
loop_
_entity_poly.entity_id
_entity_poly.type
_entity_poly.pdbx_seq_one_letter_code
_entity_poly.pdbx_strand_id
1 'polypeptide(L)'
;MSLFDYTTPKRDNVFDLVIPRHEFFHGATDQLTGGRDNPNCLSDLVAAGLAEGWSDIFALAVNVLDNPTITRDTATPFAPYVAGTPSGLRTFPYTSDMAMNPSTYSIAGTQEYQEVHMIGEVWASMLRKVYYVPQVVGKTP
;
A
#
# COMPACT_ATOMS: atom_id res chain seq x y z
N MET A 1 -6.84 13.77 -6.30
CA MET A 1 -7.44 14.21 -5.01
C MET A 1 -8.91 14.51 -5.21
N SER A 2 -9.78 14.05 -4.30
CA SER A 2 -11.24 14.15 -4.43
C SER A 2 -11.95 13.93 -3.07
N LEU A 3 -13.24 14.29 -3.02
CA LEU A 3 -14.11 13.94 -1.90
C LEU A 3 -14.57 12.48 -1.99
N PHE A 4 -14.36 11.74 -0.91
CA PHE A 4 -14.85 10.37 -0.73
C PHE A 4 -16.22 10.39 -0.03
N ASP A 5 -17.14 9.55 -0.50
CA ASP A 5 -18.54 9.51 -0.04
C ASP A 5 -18.88 8.29 0.83
N TYR A 6 -17.87 7.60 1.36
CA TYR A 6 -18.05 6.50 2.33
C TYR A 6 -18.55 6.93 3.71
N THR A 7 -18.59 8.24 3.99
CA THR A 7 -19.01 8.79 5.29
C THR A 7 -19.91 10.01 5.12
N THR A 8 -20.65 10.34 6.19
CA THR A 8 -21.44 11.57 6.30
C THR A 8 -20.97 12.36 7.53
N PRO A 9 -20.44 13.60 7.37
CA PRO A 9 -20.16 14.28 6.09
C PRO A 9 -19.08 13.56 5.27
N LYS A 10 -19.05 13.81 3.95
CA LYS A 10 -17.99 13.34 3.04
C LYS A 10 -16.61 13.76 3.56
N ARG A 11 -15.59 12.95 3.30
CA ARG A 11 -14.20 13.21 3.74
C ARG A 11 -13.31 13.47 2.53
N ASP A 12 -12.48 14.50 2.60
CA ASP A 12 -11.50 14.80 1.56
C ASP A 12 -10.23 13.95 1.77
N ASN A 13 -9.80 13.24 0.72
CA ASN A 13 -8.66 12.34 0.80
C ASN A 13 -7.32 13.04 0.95
N VAL A 14 -7.25 14.36 0.80
CA VAL A 14 -6.04 15.13 1.12
C VAL A 14 -5.69 15.07 2.62
N PHE A 15 -6.67 14.85 3.50
CA PHE A 15 -6.43 14.78 4.95
C PHE A 15 -6.00 13.40 5.44
N ASP A 16 -6.08 12.37 4.59
CA ASP A 16 -5.51 11.06 4.86
C ASP A 16 -4.16 10.94 4.16
N LEU A 17 -3.09 11.38 4.85
CA LEU A 17 -1.78 11.63 4.23
C LEU A 17 -1.14 10.43 3.50
N VAL A 18 -1.61 9.20 3.73
CA VAL A 18 -1.16 8.04 2.95
C VAL A 18 -1.63 8.10 1.50
N ILE A 19 -2.78 8.72 1.19
CA ILE A 19 -3.29 8.82 -0.19
C ILE A 19 -2.48 9.81 -1.04
N PRO A 20 -2.28 11.08 -0.66
CA PRO A 20 -1.45 11.99 -1.46
C PRO A 20 -0.03 11.47 -1.71
N ARG A 21 0.52 10.73 -0.74
CA ARG A 21 1.85 10.14 -0.87
C ARG A 21 1.84 8.92 -1.80
N HIS A 22 0.78 8.10 -1.75
CA HIS A 22 0.58 7.01 -2.69
C HIS A 22 0.56 7.53 -4.14
N GLU A 23 -0.24 8.58 -4.42
CA GLU A 23 -0.29 9.20 -5.75
C GLU A 23 1.08 9.77 -6.20
N PHE A 24 1.85 10.33 -5.27
CA PHE A 24 3.22 10.78 -5.56
C PHE A 24 4.12 9.61 -5.96
N PHE A 25 4.00 8.47 -5.29
CA PHE A 25 4.83 7.31 -5.57
C PHE A 25 4.49 6.61 -6.88
N HIS A 26 3.27 6.70 -7.41
CA HIS A 26 2.99 6.32 -8.81
C HIS A 26 3.92 7.07 -9.77
N GLY A 27 3.98 8.39 -9.64
CA GLY A 27 4.85 9.21 -10.50
C GLY A 27 6.34 8.88 -10.35
N ALA A 28 6.77 8.44 -9.16
CA ALA A 28 8.14 7.97 -8.94
C ALA A 28 8.39 6.60 -9.59
N THR A 29 7.49 5.63 -9.40
CA THR A 29 7.64 4.27 -9.93
C THR A 29 7.56 4.24 -11.46
N ASP A 30 6.68 5.04 -12.07
CA ASP A 30 6.54 5.12 -13.53
C ASP A 30 7.85 5.62 -14.16
N GLN A 31 8.41 6.71 -13.62
CA GLN A 31 9.67 7.28 -14.10
C GLN A 31 10.87 6.36 -13.90
N LEU A 32 10.92 5.63 -12.78
CA LEU A 32 12.06 4.75 -12.48
C LEU A 32 12.01 3.42 -13.22
N THR A 33 10.82 2.88 -13.48
CA THR A 33 10.68 1.55 -14.09
C THR A 33 11.03 1.57 -15.58
N GLY A 34 10.54 2.56 -16.33
CA GLY A 34 10.81 2.68 -17.76
C GLY A 34 11.91 3.66 -18.13
N GLY A 35 12.41 4.42 -17.15
CA GLY A 35 13.19 5.62 -17.39
C GLY A 35 12.29 6.83 -17.68
N ARG A 36 12.84 8.03 -17.47
CA ARG A 36 12.11 9.32 -17.55
C ARG A 36 11.24 9.47 -18.80
N ASP A 37 11.72 8.99 -19.95
CA ASP A 37 11.07 9.20 -21.25
C ASP A 37 10.11 8.06 -21.64
N ASN A 38 9.88 7.07 -20.76
CA ASN A 38 8.95 5.97 -20.99
C ASN A 38 8.10 5.66 -19.74
N PRO A 39 7.05 6.44 -19.45
CA PRO A 39 6.22 6.27 -18.26
C PRO A 39 5.26 5.07 -18.33
N ASN A 40 5.15 4.38 -19.47
CA ASN A 40 4.13 3.36 -19.70
C ASN A 40 4.60 1.93 -19.38
N CYS A 41 5.67 1.76 -18.61
CA CYS A 41 6.22 0.43 -18.29
C CYS A 41 5.42 -0.35 -17.23
N LEU A 42 4.42 0.27 -16.61
CA LEU A 42 3.58 -0.33 -15.56
C LEU A 42 2.10 -0.42 -15.99
N SER A 43 1.82 -0.63 -17.28
CA SER A 43 0.44 -0.58 -17.82
C SER A 43 -0.33 -1.89 -17.78
N ASP A 44 0.35 -3.04 -17.79
CA ASP A 44 -0.32 -4.35 -17.74
C ASP A 44 -0.77 -4.69 -16.32
N LEU A 45 -1.84 -5.48 -16.17
CA LEU A 45 -2.51 -5.76 -14.89
C LEU A 45 -1.55 -6.06 -13.72
N VAL A 46 -0.62 -7.00 -13.91
CA VAL A 46 0.33 -7.36 -12.84
C VAL A 46 1.31 -6.23 -12.58
N ALA A 47 1.83 -5.57 -13.62
CA ALA A 47 2.79 -4.47 -13.48
C ALA A 47 2.17 -3.24 -12.80
N ALA A 48 0.95 -2.88 -13.19
CA ALA A 48 0.16 -1.85 -12.53
C ALA A 48 -0.13 -2.23 -11.08
N GLY A 49 -0.42 -3.51 -10.80
CA GLY A 49 -0.56 -3.99 -9.42
C GLY A 49 0.72 -3.85 -8.60
N LEU A 50 1.90 -4.08 -9.18
CA LEU A 50 3.16 -3.79 -8.49
C LEU A 50 3.31 -2.29 -8.21
N ALA A 51 2.87 -1.42 -9.13
CA ALA A 51 2.82 0.04 -8.94
C ALA A 51 1.98 0.43 -7.71
N GLU A 52 0.76 -0.09 -7.62
CA GLU A 52 -0.12 0.08 -6.45
C GLU A 52 0.57 -0.33 -5.14
N GLY A 53 1.22 -1.51 -5.14
CA GLY A 53 1.88 -2.02 -3.95
C GLY A 53 3.11 -1.22 -3.53
N TRP A 54 3.92 -0.72 -4.47
CA TRP A 54 5.01 0.21 -4.16
C TRP A 54 4.48 1.52 -3.59
N SER A 55 3.44 2.09 -4.20
CA SER A 55 2.81 3.31 -3.74
C SER A 55 2.29 3.18 -2.30
N ASP A 56 1.63 2.07 -1.97
CA ASP A 56 1.14 1.79 -0.61
C ASP A 56 2.28 1.69 0.40
N ILE A 57 3.28 0.82 0.16
CA ILE A 57 4.32 0.60 1.16
C ILE A 57 5.20 1.83 1.35
N PHE A 58 5.49 2.59 0.30
CA PHE A 58 6.26 3.81 0.43
C PHE A 58 5.47 4.90 1.14
N ALA A 59 4.18 5.07 0.83
CA ALA A 59 3.32 6.00 1.57
C ALA A 59 3.25 5.65 3.06
N LEU A 60 3.10 4.37 3.41
CA LEU A 60 3.14 3.90 4.79
C LEU A 60 4.50 4.11 5.43
N ALA A 61 5.60 3.82 4.72
CA ALA A 61 6.96 3.95 5.25
C ALA A 61 7.25 5.39 5.72
N VAL A 62 6.89 6.38 4.93
CA VAL A 62 7.17 7.80 5.24
C VAL A 62 6.13 8.47 6.15
N ASN A 63 5.00 7.82 6.43
CA ASN A 63 3.89 8.41 7.17
C ASN A 63 3.51 7.67 8.45
N VAL A 64 3.73 6.35 8.50
CA VAL A 64 3.23 5.47 9.57
C VAL A 64 4.35 4.64 10.18
N LEU A 65 5.15 3.95 9.35
CA LEU A 65 6.09 2.92 9.83
C LEU A 65 7.33 3.48 10.52
N ASP A 66 7.57 4.79 10.43
CA ASP A 66 8.67 5.46 11.16
C ASP A 66 8.39 5.72 12.64
N ASN A 67 7.16 5.51 13.07
CA ASN A 67 6.84 5.53 14.48
C ASN A 67 7.44 4.29 15.20
N PRO A 68 8.28 4.45 16.23
CA PRO A 68 8.95 3.34 16.92
C PRO A 68 7.99 2.39 17.65
N THR A 69 6.72 2.76 17.85
CA THR A 69 5.71 1.87 18.42
C THR A 69 5.12 0.89 17.38
N ILE A 70 5.35 1.13 16.09
CA ILE A 70 4.86 0.29 15.00
C ILE A 70 5.91 -0.79 14.69
N THR A 71 5.60 -2.01 15.11
CA THR A 71 6.44 -3.19 14.88
C THR A 71 6.07 -3.89 13.58
N ARG A 72 6.83 -4.92 13.23
CA ARG A 72 6.55 -5.78 12.08
C ARG A 72 5.14 -6.40 12.11
N ASP A 73 4.62 -6.70 13.30
CA ASP A 73 3.34 -7.39 13.51
C ASP A 73 2.18 -6.43 13.81
N THR A 74 2.47 -5.13 13.96
CA THR A 74 1.43 -4.10 14.13
C THR A 74 0.60 -3.95 12.86
N ALA A 75 -0.70 -4.21 12.94
CA ALA A 75 -1.66 -3.95 11.86
C ALA A 75 -1.70 -2.47 11.49
N THR A 76 -1.42 -2.15 10.23
CA THR A 76 -1.55 -0.79 9.68
C THR A 76 -2.56 -0.78 8.54
N PRO A 77 -3.83 -0.39 8.80
CA PRO A 77 -4.83 -0.24 7.74
C PRO A 77 -4.45 0.93 6.82
N PHE A 78 -4.81 0.81 5.54
CA PHE A 78 -4.58 1.88 4.57
C PHE A 78 -5.77 2.82 4.50
N ALA A 79 -5.51 4.11 4.70
CA ALA A 79 -6.48 5.20 4.60
C ALA A 79 -7.80 5.03 5.42
N PRO A 80 -7.74 4.69 6.72
CA PRO A 80 -8.93 4.48 7.55
C PRO A 80 -9.78 5.75 7.73
N TYR A 81 -9.19 6.95 7.61
CA TYR A 81 -9.95 8.18 7.75
C TYR A 81 -10.94 8.33 6.60
N VAL A 82 -10.53 8.24 5.34
CA VAL A 82 -11.51 8.34 4.24
C VAL A 82 -12.40 7.13 4.11
N ALA A 83 -11.91 5.93 4.45
CA ALA A 83 -12.70 4.70 4.43
C ALA A 83 -13.90 4.76 5.40
N GLY A 84 -13.80 5.58 6.46
CA GLY A 84 -14.83 5.64 7.49
C GLY A 84 -14.86 4.42 8.41
N THR A 85 -13.92 3.48 8.25
CA THR A 85 -13.84 2.25 9.03
C THR A 85 -12.41 2.03 9.50
N PRO A 86 -12.21 1.38 10.66
CA PRO A 86 -10.86 1.04 11.14
C PRO A 86 -10.09 0.10 10.21
N SER A 87 -10.79 -0.65 9.35
CA SER A 87 -10.17 -1.60 8.41
C SER A 87 -9.47 -0.90 7.23
N GLY A 88 -9.84 0.34 6.89
CA GLY A 88 -9.27 1.03 5.74
C GLY A 88 -9.86 0.59 4.40
N LEU A 89 -9.12 0.90 3.33
CA LEU A 89 -9.54 0.66 1.93
C LEU A 89 -9.06 -0.68 1.33
N ARG A 90 -8.13 -1.37 2.00
CA ARG A 90 -7.55 -2.64 1.51
C ARG A 90 -8.22 -3.83 2.18
N THR A 91 -8.13 -5.02 1.59
CA THR A 91 -8.78 -6.24 2.08
C THR A 91 -8.29 -6.62 3.48
N PHE A 92 -6.98 -6.51 3.71
CA PHE A 92 -6.34 -6.77 4.99
C PHE A 92 -5.44 -5.59 5.38
N PRO A 93 -5.24 -5.33 6.69
CA PRO A 93 -4.21 -4.38 7.11
C PRO A 93 -2.82 -4.91 6.75
N TYR A 94 -1.87 -4.00 6.51
CA TYR A 94 -0.48 -4.42 6.30
C TYR A 94 0.16 -4.79 7.64
N THR A 95 0.67 -6.02 7.72
CA THR A 95 1.38 -6.57 8.88
C THR A 95 2.15 -7.82 8.45
N SER A 96 3.15 -8.22 9.25
CA SER A 96 3.82 -9.52 9.11
C SER A 96 3.06 -10.66 9.78
N ASP A 97 2.06 -10.36 10.61
CA ASP A 97 1.22 -11.34 11.28
C ASP A 97 0.25 -12.01 10.27
N MET A 98 0.53 -13.28 9.96
CA MET A 98 -0.25 -14.08 9.01
C MET A 98 -1.67 -14.41 9.51
N ALA A 99 -1.97 -14.25 10.81
CA ALA A 99 -3.32 -14.40 11.33
C ALA A 99 -4.21 -13.19 10.97
N MET A 100 -3.62 -12.01 10.82
CA MET A 100 -4.33 -10.77 10.45
C MET A 100 -4.31 -10.51 8.93
N ASN A 101 -3.21 -10.86 8.27
CA ASN A 101 -3.08 -10.75 6.82
C ASN A 101 -2.55 -12.09 6.24
N PRO A 102 -3.45 -12.97 5.78
CA PRO A 102 -3.08 -14.29 5.27
C PRO A 102 -2.57 -14.27 3.82
N SER A 103 -2.43 -13.09 3.20
CA SER A 103 -2.09 -12.97 1.78
C SER A 103 -0.75 -13.61 1.44
N THR A 104 -0.76 -14.41 0.38
CA THR A 104 0.43 -15.00 -0.25
C THR A 104 0.34 -14.77 -1.75
N TYR A 105 1.42 -15.01 -2.50
CA TYR A 105 1.43 -14.76 -3.95
C TYR A 105 0.30 -15.48 -4.69
N SER A 106 -0.13 -16.66 -4.22
CA SER A 106 -1.19 -17.43 -4.87
C SER A 106 -2.55 -16.73 -4.88
N ILE A 107 -2.84 -15.83 -3.93
CA ILE A 107 -4.12 -15.11 -3.89
C ILE A 107 -4.27 -14.15 -5.09
N ALA A 108 -3.16 -13.62 -5.61
CA ALA A 108 -3.16 -12.76 -6.79
C ALA A 108 -3.59 -13.49 -8.09
N GLY A 109 -3.63 -14.83 -8.06
CA GLY A 109 -4.10 -15.65 -9.17
C GLY A 109 -5.57 -16.07 -9.08
N THR A 110 -6.31 -15.64 -8.05
CA THR A 110 -7.72 -16.03 -7.89
C THR A 110 -8.65 -15.14 -8.71
N GLN A 111 -9.89 -15.58 -8.87
CA GLN A 111 -10.90 -14.86 -9.63
C GLN A 111 -11.30 -13.53 -8.97
N GLU A 112 -11.09 -13.40 -7.67
CA GLU A 112 -11.36 -12.17 -6.92
C GLU A 112 -10.29 -11.10 -7.21
N TYR A 113 -9.02 -11.48 -7.42
CA TYR A 113 -7.88 -10.57 -7.59
C TYR A 113 -7.65 -10.18 -9.07
N GLN A 114 -8.66 -9.59 -9.70
CA GLN A 114 -8.63 -9.17 -11.12
C GLN A 114 -8.49 -7.65 -11.29
N GLU A 115 -7.99 -6.98 -10.26
CA GLU A 115 -7.93 -5.53 -10.14
C GLU A 115 -6.56 -5.13 -9.56
N VAL A 116 -6.02 -3.99 -10.01
CA VAL A 116 -4.63 -3.61 -9.75
C VAL A 116 -4.37 -3.37 -8.26
N HIS A 117 -5.29 -2.75 -7.52
CA HIS A 117 -5.11 -2.52 -6.09
C HIS A 117 -5.11 -3.83 -5.30
N MET A 118 -5.94 -4.81 -5.72
CA MET A 118 -5.94 -6.14 -5.11
C MET A 118 -4.60 -6.86 -5.32
N ILE A 119 -4.01 -6.79 -6.52
CA ILE A 119 -2.65 -7.33 -6.73
C ILE A 119 -1.62 -6.54 -5.89
N GLY A 120 -1.80 -5.22 -5.80
CA GLY A 120 -0.94 -4.31 -5.05
C GLY A 120 -0.91 -4.58 -3.55
N GLU A 121 -2.03 -4.90 -2.92
CA GLU A 121 -2.02 -5.26 -1.49
C GLU A 121 -1.22 -6.53 -1.21
N VAL A 122 -1.16 -7.49 -2.13
CA VAL A 122 -0.30 -8.67 -1.99
C VAL A 122 1.17 -8.26 -2.07
N TRP A 123 1.53 -7.43 -3.05
CA TRP A 123 2.90 -6.96 -3.24
C TRP A 123 3.40 -6.09 -2.06
N ALA A 124 2.59 -5.13 -1.62
CA ALA A 124 2.87 -4.32 -0.44
C ALA A 124 3.01 -5.16 0.84
N SER A 125 2.21 -6.23 0.98
CA SER A 125 2.33 -7.15 2.11
C SER A 125 3.66 -7.92 2.11
N MET A 126 4.19 -8.28 0.93
CA MET A 126 5.54 -8.85 0.82
C MET A 126 6.61 -7.82 1.19
N LEU A 127 6.52 -6.60 0.65
CA LEU A 127 7.47 -5.52 0.92
C LEU A 127 7.45 -5.07 2.39
N ARG A 128 6.30 -5.13 3.07
CA ARG A 128 6.20 -4.92 4.52
C ARG A 128 7.13 -5.84 5.30
N LYS A 129 7.25 -7.11 4.91
CA LYS A 129 8.17 -8.05 5.55
C LYS A 129 9.63 -7.68 5.29
N VAL A 130 9.95 -7.24 4.07
CA VAL A 130 11.30 -6.77 3.70
C VAL A 130 11.70 -5.51 4.48
N TYR A 131 10.77 -4.57 4.66
CA TYR A 131 11.02 -3.31 5.38
C TYR A 131 11.52 -3.52 6.82
N TYR A 132 11.01 -4.56 7.51
CA TYR A 132 11.41 -4.90 8.87
C TYR A 132 12.56 -5.93 8.94
N VAL A 133 13.21 -6.25 7.82
CA VAL A 133 14.46 -7.01 7.87
C VAL A 133 15.53 -6.13 8.54
N PRO A 134 16.19 -6.59 9.63
CA PRO A 134 17.10 -5.76 10.43
C PRO A 134 18.25 -5.08 9.64
N GLN A 135 18.58 -5.63 8.47
CA GLN A 135 19.68 -5.18 7.61
C GLN A 135 19.30 -4.05 6.64
N VAL A 136 18.00 -3.74 6.47
CA VAL A 136 17.54 -2.81 5.42
C VAL A 136 17.26 -1.40 5.96
N VAL A 137 16.82 -1.25 7.22
CA VAL A 137 16.36 0.07 7.74
C VAL A 137 16.86 0.38 9.17
N GLY A 138 17.75 -0.44 9.74
CA GLY A 138 18.21 -0.24 11.13
C GLY A 138 17.07 -0.33 12.17
N LYS A 139 15.93 -0.92 11.78
CA LYS A 139 14.77 -1.11 12.66
C LYS A 139 14.92 -2.42 13.42
N THR A 140 14.74 -2.36 14.73
CA THR A 140 14.66 -3.55 15.58
C THR A 140 13.34 -4.29 15.34
N PRO A 141 13.32 -5.64 15.48
CA PRO A 141 12.14 -6.48 15.28
C PRO A 141 10.90 -6.03 16.05
#